data_AF-A0A060XVW3-F1
#
_entry.id   AF-A0A060XVW3-F1
#
_cell.length_a   1.000
_cell.length_b   1.000
_cell.length_c   1.000
_cell.angle_alpha   90.00
_cell.angle_beta   90.00
_cell.angle_gamma   90.00
#
_symmetry.space_group_name_H-M   'P 1'
#
loop_
_entity.id
_entity.type
_entity.pdbx_description
1 polymer ?
#
loop_
_entity_poly.entity_id
_entity_poly.type
_entity_poly.pdbx_seq_one_letter_code
_entity_poly.pdbx_strand_id
1 'polypeptide(L)'
;MEEYNVTVATGTSEYSGTNNYIYITLVGEKGDSERTTLDNPGLDFCRGAVDEYKVCSPAPLGRVLLVRLEKQRYWVEDNWFCLYVTVAPPGGGTALTFPCYRWLIGDVKVELREGTAMRLSDDTSPQLLAHRKAELQERQALYRWIAWAPGIPKCIEAKTEADLHQDVRFDNEKRSDFESSLHYALLELSLKKLAIRFGKSWDNLEDFKRCFWKLRSPISEYCMEHWKEDSFFGYQCLNGSNPRMIQRCKKLPGNFPVSGDMVQGSLAPRTTLEKELKAGNIYLVDYAIMDGVPTNVIRGKPQYIAAPLCLLYEHPDQGLIPIAIQLGQTPGLDTPIFLPKNPPLAWLLAKIWVRHSEFQVFQLLSHLLRTHLVVEVFCVSTLRQLPAVHPVYKLLAPHLRYTLEINCRGRTQLLSADGIFKRVVSTGGEGLLILAQNEYKVLTYRSLQPYQDFQQRGATKLRNYFYREYSLMLWDAIHSVYKVVGGKQGEDMVFRPEIWIC
;
A
#
# COMPACT_ATOMS: atom_id res chain seq x y z
N MET A 1 7.93 -26.72 44.40
CA MET A 1 7.62 -27.02 43.00
C MET A 1 6.34 -26.28 42.64
N GLU A 2 6.41 -25.38 41.67
CA GLU A 2 5.25 -24.67 41.12
C GLU A 2 4.90 -25.28 39.76
N GLU A 3 3.61 -25.50 39.52
CA GLU A 3 3.09 -26.01 38.25
C GLU A 3 2.33 -24.88 37.54
N TYR A 4 2.68 -24.63 36.29
CA TYR A 4 2.05 -23.64 35.42
C TYR A 4 1.32 -24.37 34.29
N ASN A 5 0.08 -23.97 34.03
CA ASN A 5 -0.63 -24.43 32.83
C ASN A 5 -0.28 -23.51 31.67
N VAL A 6 0.30 -24.08 30.63
CA VAL A 6 0.72 -23.36 29.43
C VAL A 6 -0.14 -23.80 28.27
N THR A 7 -0.69 -22.84 27.53
CA THR A 7 -1.40 -23.11 26.28
C THR A 7 -0.62 -22.50 25.13
N VAL A 8 -0.45 -23.25 24.04
CA VAL A 8 0.25 -22.81 22.83
C VAL A 8 -0.72 -22.87 21.66
N ALA A 9 -0.89 -21.75 20.96
CA ALA A 9 -1.76 -21.67 19.79
C ALA A 9 -0.96 -21.65 18.49
N THR A 10 -1.25 -22.58 17.59
CA THR A 10 -0.62 -22.69 16.27
C THR A 10 -1.47 -22.01 15.19
N GLY A 11 -0.80 -21.39 14.22
CA GLY A 11 -1.42 -20.66 13.12
C GLY A 11 -2.38 -21.48 12.27
N THR A 12 -3.27 -20.78 11.56
CA THR A 12 -4.22 -21.41 10.64
C THR A 12 -3.76 -21.39 9.18
N SER A 13 -2.61 -20.78 8.86
CA SER A 13 -2.07 -20.75 7.50
C SER A 13 -1.59 -22.13 7.05
N GLU A 14 -1.53 -22.37 5.74
CA GLU A 14 -0.98 -23.59 5.17
C GLU A 14 0.48 -23.79 5.61
N TYR A 15 0.81 -25.01 6.04
CA TYR A 15 2.12 -25.38 6.57
C TYR A 15 2.53 -24.65 7.86
N SER A 16 1.57 -24.18 8.66
CA SER A 16 1.82 -23.53 9.96
C SER A 16 2.17 -24.50 11.09
N GLY A 17 1.81 -25.77 10.98
CA GLY A 17 2.05 -26.79 12.01
C GLY A 17 3.43 -27.43 11.91
N THR A 18 3.84 -28.15 12.97
CA THR A 18 5.17 -28.74 13.06
C THR A 18 5.17 -30.11 13.74
N ASN A 19 6.09 -30.98 13.32
CA ASN A 19 6.41 -32.23 14.02
C ASN A 19 7.80 -32.18 14.69
N ASN A 20 8.43 -31.00 14.73
CA ASN A 20 9.71 -30.81 15.39
C ASN A 20 9.55 -30.64 16.89
N TYR A 21 10.63 -30.84 17.65
CA TYR A 21 10.59 -30.69 19.09
C TYR A 21 10.42 -29.22 19.47
N ILE A 22 9.43 -28.94 20.31
CA ILE A 22 9.25 -27.62 20.92
C ILE A 22 9.57 -27.72 22.40
N TYR A 23 10.44 -26.84 22.86
CA TYR A 23 10.76 -26.70 24.27
C TYR A 23 10.36 -25.32 24.75
N ILE A 24 9.96 -25.24 26.02
CA ILE A 24 9.62 -24.00 26.68
C ILE A 24 10.47 -23.80 27.93
N THR A 25 10.77 -22.53 28.23
CA THR A 25 11.30 -22.10 29.52
C THR A 25 10.58 -20.82 29.94
N LEU A 26 10.02 -20.81 31.15
CA LEU A 26 9.39 -19.63 31.75
C LEU A 26 10.48 -18.83 32.47
N VAL A 27 10.71 -17.59 32.06
CA VAL A 27 11.73 -16.70 32.65
C VAL A 27 11.02 -15.75 33.59
N GLY A 28 11.24 -15.91 34.89
CA GLY A 28 10.63 -15.09 35.94
C GLY A 28 11.60 -14.11 36.60
N GLU A 29 11.07 -13.26 37.48
CA GLU A 29 11.87 -12.32 38.27
C GLU A 29 12.88 -13.00 39.19
N LYS A 30 12.55 -14.21 39.69
CA LYS A 30 13.33 -14.94 40.70
C LYS A 30 14.16 -16.09 40.11
N GLY A 31 14.05 -16.35 38.81
CA GLY A 31 14.75 -17.43 38.13
C GLY A 31 13.98 -17.95 36.92
N ASP A 32 14.54 -18.97 36.29
CA ASP A 32 13.96 -19.65 35.13
C ASP A 32 13.36 -20.99 35.57
N SER A 33 12.30 -21.44 34.89
CA SER A 33 11.86 -22.83 34.99
C SER A 33 12.89 -23.78 34.40
N GLU A 34 12.68 -25.08 34.58
CA GLU A 34 13.41 -26.06 33.77
C GLU A 34 13.02 -25.94 32.30
N ARG A 35 13.91 -26.41 31.42
CA ARG A 35 13.63 -26.55 30.00
C ARG A 35 12.71 -27.75 29.80
N THR A 36 11.44 -27.49 29.51
CA THR A 36 10.40 -28.52 29.39
C THR A 36 10.12 -28.81 27.92
N THR A 37 10.17 -30.08 27.53
CA THR A 37 9.64 -30.53 26.22
C THR A 37 8.13 -30.45 26.26
N LEU A 38 7.55 -29.80 25.26
CA LEU A 38 6.11 -29.78 25.08
C LEU A 38 5.70 -30.99 24.24
N ASP A 39 5.10 -31.98 24.91
CA ASP A 39 4.75 -33.26 24.31
C ASP A 39 3.54 -33.86 25.04
N ASN A 40 2.46 -34.08 24.30
CA ASN A 40 1.25 -34.75 24.73
C ASN A 40 1.07 -36.07 23.95
N PRO A 41 0.26 -37.01 24.47
CA PRO A 41 -0.14 -38.17 23.68
C PRO A 41 -0.91 -37.75 22.42
N GLY A 42 -0.31 -37.90 21.24
CA GLY A 42 -0.95 -37.59 19.96
C GLY A 42 -0.09 -36.70 19.07
N LEU A 43 -0.76 -35.88 18.26
CA LEU A 43 -0.11 -34.87 17.42
C LEU A 43 -0.31 -33.50 18.08
N ASP A 44 0.78 -32.89 18.53
CA ASP A 44 0.82 -31.50 18.98
C ASP A 44 1.07 -30.54 17.81
N PHE A 45 0.81 -29.25 18.02
CA PHE A 45 1.16 -28.16 17.11
C PHE A 45 0.62 -28.33 15.69
N CYS A 46 -0.53 -28.99 15.57
CA CYS A 46 -1.25 -29.10 14.30
C CYS A 46 -1.70 -27.71 13.84
N ARG A 47 -1.87 -27.53 12.52
CA ARG A 47 -2.44 -26.31 11.94
C ARG A 47 -3.76 -25.96 12.64
N GLY A 48 -3.82 -24.77 13.23
CA GLY A 48 -4.98 -24.24 13.95
C GLY A 48 -5.22 -24.86 15.34
N ALA A 49 -4.33 -25.71 15.83
CA ALA A 49 -4.46 -26.34 17.14
C ALA A 49 -4.14 -25.36 18.27
N VAL A 50 -4.73 -25.66 19.44
CA VAL A 50 -4.49 -24.98 20.71
C VAL A 50 -4.23 -26.08 21.72
N ASP A 51 -2.95 -26.23 22.08
CA ASP A 51 -2.47 -27.36 22.87
C ASP A 51 -2.11 -26.91 24.29
N GLU A 52 -2.44 -27.73 25.28
CA GLU A 52 -2.20 -27.42 26.71
C GLU A 52 -1.11 -28.32 27.30
N TYR A 53 -0.27 -27.75 28.15
CA TYR A 53 0.88 -28.41 28.76
C TYR A 53 1.05 -27.97 30.21
N LYS A 54 1.78 -28.80 30.98
CA LYS A 54 2.20 -28.48 32.34
C LYS A 54 3.70 -28.19 32.35
N VAL A 55 4.06 -27.01 32.85
CA VAL A 55 5.46 -26.61 33.02
C VAL A 55 5.75 -26.46 34.50
N CYS A 56 6.78 -27.17 34.95
CA CYS A 56 7.14 -27.21 36.36
C CYS A 56 8.38 -26.35 36.63
N SER A 57 8.38 -25.69 37.78
CA SER A 57 9.55 -25.00 38.32
C SER A 57 9.91 -25.55 39.69
N PRO A 58 11.20 -25.83 39.97
CA PRO A 58 11.62 -26.29 41.30
C PRO A 58 11.40 -25.22 42.37
N ALA A 59 11.53 -23.94 42.01
CA ALA A 59 11.40 -22.79 42.91
C ALA A 59 10.40 -21.75 42.38
N PRO A 60 9.83 -20.89 43.25
CA PRO A 60 8.92 -19.85 42.81
C PRO A 60 9.55 -18.86 41.82
N LEU A 61 8.94 -18.68 40.63
CA LEU A 61 9.50 -17.82 39.58
C LEU A 61 9.23 -16.32 39.82
N GLY A 62 8.28 -15.99 40.69
CA GLY A 62 7.75 -14.63 40.79
C GLY A 62 6.90 -14.28 39.56
N ARG A 63 6.89 -13.01 39.14
CA ARG A 63 6.21 -12.63 37.90
C ARG A 63 6.95 -13.23 36.71
N VAL A 64 6.24 -13.91 35.81
CA VAL A 64 6.80 -14.36 34.53
C VAL A 64 7.03 -13.14 33.64
N LEU A 65 8.29 -12.94 33.25
CA LEU A 65 8.76 -11.82 32.44
C LEU A 65 8.78 -12.16 30.96
N LEU A 66 9.29 -13.35 30.62
CA LEU A 66 9.42 -13.83 29.25
C LEU A 66 9.00 -15.30 29.14
N VAL A 67 8.53 -15.68 27.96
CA VAL A 67 8.42 -17.08 27.54
C VAL A 67 9.50 -17.33 26.49
N ARG A 68 10.38 -18.28 26.76
CA ARG A 68 11.39 -18.74 25.79
C ARG A 68 10.87 -20.00 25.11
N LEU A 69 10.72 -19.95 23.79
CA LEU A 69 10.42 -21.12 22.96
C LEU A 69 11.67 -21.52 22.18
N GLU A 70 11.93 -22.82 22.09
CA GLU A 70 13.00 -23.38 21.27
C GLU A 70 12.40 -24.43 20.33
N LYS A 71 12.56 -24.24 19.02
CA LYS A 71 12.29 -25.29 18.04
C LYS A 71 13.59 -26.01 17.74
N GLN A 72 13.58 -27.34 17.79
CA GLN A 72 14.71 -28.17 17.38
C GLN A 72 14.26 -29.28 16.45
N ARG A 73 15.05 -29.53 15.42
CA ARG A 73 14.76 -30.54 14.41
C ARG A 73 14.64 -31.94 15.04
N TYR A 74 13.54 -32.63 14.72
CA TYR A 74 13.36 -34.04 15.01
C TYR A 74 13.90 -34.93 13.87
N TRP A 75 13.20 -34.97 12.73
CA TRP A 75 13.59 -35.82 11.59
C TRP A 75 13.54 -35.06 10.25
N VAL A 76 12.39 -34.50 9.91
CA VAL A 76 12.19 -33.63 8.74
C VAL A 76 12.10 -32.19 9.21
N GLU A 77 12.80 -31.29 8.54
CA GLU A 77 12.70 -29.87 8.82
C GLU A 77 11.35 -29.33 8.33
N ASP A 78 10.65 -28.62 9.21
CA ASP A 78 9.45 -27.85 8.90
C ASP A 78 9.50 -26.51 9.63
N ASN A 79 8.65 -25.58 9.17
CA ASN A 79 8.47 -24.29 9.82
C ASN A 79 7.26 -24.37 10.74
N TRP A 80 7.26 -23.59 11.81
CA TRP A 80 6.12 -23.49 12.72
C TRP A 80 5.66 -22.05 12.86
N PHE A 81 4.37 -21.77 12.68
CA PHE A 81 3.81 -20.45 12.97
C PHE A 81 3.09 -20.45 14.31
N CYS A 82 3.71 -19.84 15.31
CA CYS A 82 3.12 -19.69 16.64
C CYS A 82 2.31 -18.39 16.69
N LEU A 83 1.04 -18.47 17.11
CA LEU A 83 0.18 -17.31 17.32
C LEU A 83 0.51 -16.65 18.65
N TYR A 84 0.39 -17.40 19.74
CA TYR A 84 0.63 -16.92 21.10
C TYR A 84 0.85 -18.10 22.05
N VAL A 85 1.40 -17.77 23.22
CA VAL A 85 1.46 -18.66 24.38
C VAL A 85 0.69 -18.01 25.53
N THR A 86 -0.15 -18.75 26.25
CA THR A 86 -0.71 -18.28 27.52
C THR A 86 -0.12 -19.05 28.69
N VAL A 87 0.15 -18.38 29.80
CA VAL A 87 0.71 -18.98 31.00
C VAL A 87 -0.20 -18.66 32.18
N ALA A 88 -0.84 -19.68 32.74
CA ALA A 88 -1.62 -19.56 33.96
C ALA A 88 -0.73 -19.85 35.19
N PRO A 89 -0.72 -18.97 36.21
CA PRO A 89 0.15 -19.13 37.38
C PRO A 89 -0.31 -20.27 38.31
N PRO A 90 0.60 -20.80 39.15
CA PRO A 90 0.27 -21.79 40.17
C PRO A 90 -0.77 -21.22 41.16
N GLY A 91 -1.78 -22.03 41.50
CA GLY A 91 -2.81 -21.67 42.48
C GLY A 91 -4.03 -20.92 41.94
N GLY A 92 -4.11 -20.72 40.61
CA GLY A 92 -5.23 -20.03 39.96
C GLY A 92 -5.06 -18.51 39.92
N GLY A 93 -5.41 -17.90 38.80
CA GLY A 93 -5.23 -16.47 38.54
C GLY A 93 -5.44 -16.13 37.07
N THR A 94 -5.28 -14.86 36.72
CA THR A 94 -5.39 -14.43 35.31
C THR A 94 -4.20 -14.95 34.51
N ALA A 95 -4.48 -15.69 33.44
CA ALA A 95 -3.45 -16.15 32.52
C ALA A 95 -2.80 -14.96 31.80
N LEU A 96 -1.48 -14.99 31.70
CA LEU A 96 -0.69 -14.00 30.96
C LEU A 96 -0.58 -14.46 29.51
N THR A 97 -0.85 -13.57 28.56
CA THR A 97 -0.72 -13.87 27.13
C THR A 97 0.58 -13.31 26.59
N PHE A 98 1.33 -14.13 25.86
CA PHE A 98 2.59 -13.82 25.20
C PHE A 98 2.40 -13.92 23.69
N PRO A 99 2.07 -12.81 23.01
CA PRO A 99 1.88 -12.80 21.55
C PRO A 99 3.18 -13.16 20.83
N CYS A 100 3.09 -14.07 19.86
CA CYS A 100 4.21 -14.45 19.00
C CYS A 100 4.00 -13.92 17.58
N TYR A 101 3.02 -14.47 16.84
CA TYR A 101 2.73 -14.17 15.44
C TYR A 101 3.95 -14.22 14.52
N ARG A 102 4.81 -15.22 14.70
CA ARG A 102 6.06 -15.40 13.94
C ARG A 102 6.26 -16.83 13.50
N TRP A 103 6.98 -16.98 12.39
CA TRP A 103 7.51 -18.25 11.92
C TRP A 103 8.80 -18.59 12.65
N LEU A 104 8.84 -19.75 13.31
CA LEU A 104 10.04 -20.37 13.86
C LEU A 104 10.59 -21.32 12.80
N ILE A 105 11.80 -21.03 12.31
CA ILE A 105 12.43 -21.70 11.16
C ILE A 105 13.77 -22.26 11.61
N GLY A 106 14.05 -23.53 11.27
CA GLY A 106 15.29 -24.18 11.68
C GLY A 106 15.33 -24.43 13.19
N ASP A 107 16.54 -24.65 13.67
CA ASP A 107 16.84 -24.66 15.11
C ASP A 107 16.92 -23.22 15.60
N VAL A 108 15.89 -22.78 16.31
CA VAL A 108 15.75 -21.38 16.72
C VAL A 108 15.23 -21.26 18.13
N LYS A 109 15.71 -20.22 18.82
CA LYS A 109 15.24 -19.80 20.14
C LYS A 109 14.62 -18.41 20.04
N VAL A 110 13.39 -18.26 20.50
CA VAL A 110 12.67 -16.97 20.55
C VAL A 110 12.22 -16.67 21.96
N GLU A 111 12.33 -15.41 22.37
CA GLU A 111 11.84 -14.94 23.67
C GLU A 111 10.69 -13.95 23.45
N LEU A 112 9.55 -14.28 24.04
CA LEU A 112 8.30 -13.55 23.92
C LEU A 112 8.05 -12.73 25.18
N ARG A 113 7.56 -11.50 24.99
CA ARG A 113 7.08 -10.64 26.08
C ARG A 113 5.57 -10.79 26.24
N GLU A 114 5.11 -10.55 27.46
CA GLU A 114 3.68 -10.44 27.76
C GLU A 114 3.03 -9.34 26.90
N GLY A 115 1.74 -9.53 26.59
CA GLY A 115 1.00 -8.80 25.58
C GLY A 115 0.78 -7.32 25.86
N THR A 116 0.90 -6.87 27.12
CA THR A 116 0.76 -5.46 27.51
C THR A 116 1.79 -4.60 26.78
N ALA A 117 1.33 -3.50 26.19
CA ALA A 117 2.19 -2.61 25.44
C ALA A 117 3.12 -1.82 26.38
N MET A 118 4.44 -1.87 26.14
CA MET A 118 5.45 -1.24 27.00
C MET A 118 6.37 -0.30 26.22
N ARG A 119 6.55 0.91 26.75
CA ARG A 119 7.60 1.86 26.33
C ARG A 119 8.93 1.49 26.99
N LEU A 120 10.00 2.14 26.54
CA LEU A 120 11.32 1.96 27.16
C LEU A 120 11.31 2.38 28.65
N SER A 121 10.58 3.43 29.01
CA SER A 121 10.42 3.90 30.39
C SER A 121 9.75 2.89 31.31
N ASP A 122 8.96 1.98 30.75
CA ASP A 122 8.14 1.02 31.50
C ASP A 122 8.95 -0.25 31.84
N ASP A 123 10.11 -0.42 31.18
CA ASP A 123 11.00 -1.56 31.40
C ASP A 123 11.93 -1.30 32.60
N THR A 124 11.49 -1.70 33.79
CA THR A 124 12.25 -1.54 35.04
C THR A 124 13.22 -2.68 35.34
N SER A 125 13.02 -3.85 34.71
CA SER A 125 13.87 -5.04 34.89
C SER A 125 15.08 -5.01 33.92
N PRO A 126 16.31 -5.29 34.39
CA PRO A 126 17.48 -5.43 33.52
C PRO A 126 17.30 -6.50 32.43
N GLN A 127 16.60 -7.59 32.73
CA GLN A 127 16.30 -8.66 31.77
C GLN A 127 15.42 -8.15 30.62
N LEU A 128 14.38 -7.37 30.93
CA LEU A 128 13.49 -6.80 29.91
C LEU A 128 14.20 -5.75 29.04
N LEU A 129 15.08 -4.95 29.64
CA LEU A 129 15.92 -3.99 28.91
C LEU A 129 16.91 -4.70 27.98
N ALA A 130 17.52 -5.79 28.44
CA ALA A 130 18.43 -6.61 27.63
C ALA A 130 17.69 -7.29 26.47
N HIS A 131 16.52 -7.88 26.72
CA HIS A 131 15.64 -8.46 25.70
C HIS A 131 15.29 -7.44 24.61
N ARG A 132 14.80 -6.26 25.00
CA ARG A 132 14.47 -5.18 24.06
C ARG A 132 15.67 -4.81 23.17
N LYS A 133 16.85 -4.65 23.78
CA LYS A 133 18.07 -4.29 23.06
C LYS A 133 18.47 -5.38 22.07
N ALA A 134 18.44 -6.65 22.49
CA ALA A 134 18.77 -7.78 21.64
C ALA A 134 17.80 -7.90 20.45
N GLU A 135 16.49 -7.79 20.69
CA GLU A 135 15.47 -7.81 19.63
C GLU A 135 15.72 -6.71 18.58
N LEU A 136 16.00 -5.49 19.02
CA LEU A 136 16.28 -4.38 18.10
C LEU A 136 17.57 -4.60 17.31
N GLN A 137 18.62 -5.14 17.93
CA GLN A 137 19.86 -5.46 17.23
C GLN A 137 19.65 -6.53 16.15
N GLU A 138 18.92 -7.61 16.48
CA GLU A 138 18.55 -8.66 15.52
C GLU A 138 17.75 -8.08 14.34
N ARG A 139 16.70 -7.31 14.63
CA ARG A 139 15.86 -6.70 13.59
C ARG A 139 16.63 -5.69 12.73
N GLN A 140 17.57 -4.95 13.31
CA GLN A 140 18.41 -4.01 12.54
C GLN A 140 19.41 -4.74 11.64
N ALA A 141 19.85 -5.94 12.01
CA ALA A 141 20.66 -6.79 11.15
C ALA A 141 19.83 -7.45 10.03
N LEU A 142 18.60 -7.85 10.33
CA LEU A 142 17.70 -8.54 9.41
C LEU A 142 17.08 -7.61 8.36
N TYR A 143 16.53 -6.46 8.78
CA TYR A 143 15.77 -5.57 7.90
C TYR A 143 16.61 -4.37 7.46
N ARG A 144 17.56 -4.55 6.54
CA ARG A 144 18.48 -3.47 6.13
C ARG A 144 17.90 -2.59 5.02
N TRP A 145 18.41 -1.36 4.92
CA TRP A 145 18.03 -0.44 3.86
C TRP A 145 18.95 -0.59 2.65
N ILE A 146 18.37 -0.56 1.44
CA ILE A 146 19.11 -0.39 0.19
C ILE A 146 18.56 0.81 -0.59
N ALA A 147 19.43 1.50 -1.33
CA ALA A 147 19.02 2.47 -2.33
C ALA A 147 18.77 1.73 -3.66
N TRP A 148 17.50 1.52 -4.02
CA TRP A 148 17.16 0.86 -5.29
C TRP A 148 17.53 1.71 -6.50
N ALA A 149 17.29 3.03 -6.43
CA ALA A 149 17.74 4.01 -7.41
C ALA A 149 18.01 5.36 -6.71
N PRO A 150 18.83 6.26 -7.28
CA PRO A 150 19.02 7.60 -6.72
C PRO A 150 17.72 8.42 -6.79
N GLY A 151 17.55 9.37 -5.88
CA GLY A 151 16.46 10.35 -5.94
C GLY A 151 15.06 9.78 -5.70
N ILE A 152 14.92 8.61 -5.07
CA ILE A 152 13.66 7.99 -4.64
C ILE A 152 13.83 7.39 -3.23
N PRO A 153 12.74 6.99 -2.53
CA PRO A 153 12.85 6.37 -1.22
C PRO A 153 13.75 5.11 -1.21
N LYS A 154 14.49 4.93 -0.10
CA LYS A 154 15.16 3.64 0.18
C LYS A 154 14.11 2.56 0.44
N CYS A 155 14.47 1.31 0.18
CA CYS A 155 13.60 0.14 0.36
C CYS A 155 14.31 -0.95 1.19
N ILE A 156 13.62 -2.07 1.42
CA ILE A 156 14.22 -3.25 2.04
C ILE A 156 15.37 -3.79 1.17
N GLU A 157 16.48 -4.18 1.80
CA GLU A 157 17.58 -4.89 1.15
C GLU A 157 17.18 -6.34 0.88
N ALA A 158 16.53 -6.55 -0.26
CA ALA A 158 16.19 -7.85 -0.81
C ALA A 158 16.20 -7.77 -2.34
N LYS A 159 16.77 -8.76 -3.02
CA LYS A 159 16.77 -8.82 -4.49
C LYS A 159 15.45 -9.40 -4.99
N THR A 160 14.90 -10.37 -4.26
CA THR A 160 13.63 -11.03 -4.54
C THR A 160 12.85 -11.25 -3.25
N GLU A 161 11.58 -11.62 -3.36
CA GLU A 161 10.76 -12.03 -2.23
C GLU A 161 11.31 -13.25 -1.47
N ALA A 162 12.20 -14.06 -2.09
CA ALA A 162 12.84 -15.20 -1.46
C ALA A 162 13.94 -14.78 -0.46
N ASP A 163 14.50 -13.58 -0.60
CA ASP A 163 15.51 -13.05 0.33
C ASP A 163 14.87 -12.47 1.61
N LEU A 164 13.54 -12.32 1.64
CA LEU A 164 12.81 -11.79 2.79
C LEU A 164 12.68 -12.83 3.89
N HIS A 165 12.75 -12.39 5.14
CA HIS A 165 12.37 -13.22 6.28
C HIS A 165 10.91 -13.69 6.16
N GLN A 166 10.62 -14.93 6.54
CA GLN A 166 9.28 -15.52 6.39
C GLN A 166 8.18 -14.69 7.07
N ASP A 167 8.46 -14.05 8.20
CA ASP A 167 7.52 -13.18 8.94
C ASP A 167 6.94 -12.02 8.11
N VAL A 168 7.62 -11.60 7.04
CA VAL A 168 7.19 -10.49 6.18
C VAL A 168 6.81 -10.93 4.77
N ARG A 169 6.81 -12.25 4.53
CA ARG A 169 6.37 -12.87 3.29
C ARG A 169 4.85 -13.07 3.31
N PHE A 170 4.28 -13.28 2.12
CA PHE A 170 2.92 -13.75 1.96
C PHE A 170 2.80 -15.14 2.60
N ASP A 171 1.68 -15.35 3.27
CA ASP A 171 1.24 -16.70 3.60
C ASP A 171 1.05 -17.51 2.31
N ASN A 172 1.14 -18.84 2.42
CA ASN A 172 1.12 -19.72 1.25
C ASN A 172 -0.19 -19.60 0.46
N GLU A 173 -1.33 -19.49 1.14
CA GLU A 173 -2.62 -19.25 0.50
C GLU A 173 -2.63 -17.92 -0.25
N LYS A 174 -2.09 -16.86 0.37
CA LYS A 174 -2.05 -15.54 -0.27
C LYS A 174 -1.13 -15.53 -1.49
N ARG A 175 -0.01 -16.26 -1.42
CA ARG A 175 0.90 -16.44 -2.55
C ARG A 175 0.21 -17.18 -3.70
N SER A 176 -0.44 -18.30 -3.39
CA SER A 176 -1.19 -19.10 -4.36
C SER A 176 -2.31 -18.31 -5.02
N ASP A 177 -3.09 -17.56 -4.23
CA ASP A 177 -4.14 -16.64 -4.71
C ASP A 177 -3.56 -15.57 -5.66
N PHE A 178 -2.47 -14.93 -5.27
CA PHE A 178 -1.81 -13.91 -6.07
C PHE A 178 -1.28 -14.46 -7.39
N GLU A 179 -0.55 -15.58 -7.34
CA GLU A 179 0.05 -16.21 -8.53
C GLU A 179 -1.03 -16.74 -9.47
N SER A 180 -2.10 -17.32 -8.94
CA SER A 180 -3.27 -17.78 -9.71
C SER A 180 -3.99 -16.60 -10.37
N SER A 181 -4.23 -15.52 -9.63
CA SER A 181 -4.87 -14.31 -10.15
C SER A 181 -4.04 -13.65 -11.24
N LEU A 182 -2.72 -13.56 -11.05
CA LEU A 182 -1.79 -13.02 -12.04
C LEU A 182 -1.76 -13.90 -13.30
N HIS A 183 -1.66 -15.22 -13.13
CA HIS A 183 -1.70 -16.17 -14.24
C HIS A 183 -3.01 -16.07 -15.01
N TYR A 184 -4.14 -15.99 -14.32
CA TYR A 184 -5.46 -15.82 -14.92
C TYR A 184 -5.56 -14.51 -15.72
N ALA A 185 -5.12 -13.39 -15.14
CA ALA A 185 -5.10 -12.09 -15.83
C ALA A 185 -4.22 -12.14 -17.10
N LEU A 186 -3.03 -12.76 -17.02
CA LEU A 186 -2.14 -12.93 -18.16
C LEU A 186 -2.73 -13.87 -19.22
N LEU A 187 -3.37 -14.97 -18.83
CA LEU A 187 -4.06 -15.88 -19.74
C LEU A 187 -5.20 -15.18 -20.48
N GLU A 188 -6.02 -14.39 -19.78
CA GLU A 188 -7.10 -13.61 -20.39
C GLU A 188 -6.56 -12.58 -21.40
N LEU A 189 -5.46 -11.88 -21.05
CA LEU A 189 -4.76 -10.98 -21.98
C LEU A 189 -4.10 -11.73 -23.15
N SER A 190 -3.72 -13.00 -22.95
CA SER A 190 -3.01 -13.86 -23.91
C SER A 190 -3.91 -14.81 -24.68
N LEU A 191 -5.24 -14.70 -24.54
CA LEU A 191 -6.18 -15.48 -25.34
C LEU A 191 -5.83 -15.36 -26.82
N LYS A 192 -5.82 -16.49 -27.54
CA LYS A 192 -5.42 -16.58 -28.96
C LYS A 192 -5.95 -15.41 -29.81
N LYS A 193 -7.18 -14.93 -29.57
CA LYS A 193 -7.78 -13.79 -30.30
C LYS A 193 -7.07 -12.44 -30.05
N LEU A 194 -6.63 -12.16 -28.83
CA LEU A 194 -5.83 -10.97 -28.48
C LEU A 194 -4.35 -11.19 -28.76
N ALA A 195 -3.81 -12.39 -28.53
CA ALA A 195 -2.43 -12.74 -28.85
C ALA A 195 -2.11 -12.63 -30.36
N ILE A 196 -3.06 -13.01 -31.24
CA ILE A 196 -2.95 -12.83 -32.70
C ILE A 196 -2.95 -11.34 -33.10
N ARG A 197 -3.59 -10.47 -32.30
CA ARG A 197 -3.59 -9.01 -32.48
C ARG A 197 -2.49 -8.30 -31.68
N PHE A 198 -1.77 -8.98 -30.79
CA PHE A 198 -0.73 -8.35 -29.99
C PHE A 198 0.38 -7.86 -30.92
N GLY A 199 0.51 -6.53 -31.06
CA GLY A 199 1.42 -5.87 -31.99
C GLY A 199 0.78 -5.34 -33.28
N LYS A 200 -0.53 -5.55 -33.47
CA LYS A 200 -1.35 -4.96 -34.54
C LYS A 200 -2.27 -3.89 -33.97
N SER A 201 -2.58 -2.88 -34.78
CA SER A 201 -3.59 -1.88 -34.43
C SER A 201 -4.99 -2.50 -34.44
N TRP A 202 -5.92 -1.90 -33.70
CA TRP A 202 -7.35 -2.20 -33.83
C TRP A 202 -7.87 -1.63 -35.15
N ASP A 203 -8.82 -2.31 -35.79
CA ASP A 203 -9.34 -1.84 -37.08
C ASP A 203 -10.29 -0.66 -36.88
N ASN A 204 -10.97 -0.63 -35.73
CA ASN A 204 -11.83 0.47 -35.28
C ASN A 204 -11.94 0.50 -33.75
N LEU A 205 -12.54 1.56 -33.19
CA LEU A 205 -12.69 1.74 -31.74
C LEU A 205 -13.59 0.68 -31.08
N GLU A 206 -14.59 0.16 -31.79
CA GLU A 206 -15.53 -0.86 -31.26
C GLU A 206 -14.83 -2.21 -31.06
N ASP A 207 -13.76 -2.49 -31.80
CA ASP A 207 -12.97 -3.72 -31.58
C ASP A 207 -12.34 -3.78 -30.19
N PHE A 208 -12.09 -2.63 -29.55
CA PHE A 208 -11.56 -2.60 -28.18
C PHE A 208 -12.53 -3.22 -27.17
N LYS A 209 -13.84 -3.24 -27.45
CA LYS A 209 -14.84 -3.92 -26.62
C LYS A 209 -14.56 -5.42 -26.46
N ARG A 210 -13.84 -6.02 -27.41
CA ARG A 210 -13.44 -7.44 -27.36
C ARG A 210 -12.46 -7.75 -26.22
N CYS A 211 -11.76 -6.75 -25.70
CA CYS A 211 -10.93 -6.90 -24.50
C CYS A 211 -11.78 -7.24 -23.26
N PHE A 212 -13.02 -6.75 -23.18
CA PHE A 212 -13.91 -6.87 -22.03
C PHE A 212 -14.91 -8.04 -22.18
N TRP A 213 -14.50 -9.15 -22.81
CA TRP A 213 -15.42 -10.26 -23.04
C TRP A 213 -15.77 -11.03 -21.76
N LYS A 214 -14.81 -11.18 -20.84
CA LYS A 214 -14.99 -11.86 -19.53
C LYS A 214 -14.77 -10.95 -18.32
N LEU A 215 -13.87 -9.98 -18.41
CA LEU A 215 -13.59 -9.03 -17.32
C LEU A 215 -14.56 -7.85 -17.37
N ARG A 216 -15.84 -8.16 -17.18
CA ARG A 216 -16.91 -7.16 -17.13
C ARG A 216 -17.24 -6.83 -15.69
N SER A 217 -17.33 -5.54 -15.43
CA SER A 217 -17.91 -4.98 -14.23
C SER A 217 -18.90 -3.90 -14.66
N PRO A 218 -19.92 -3.58 -13.83
CA PRO A 218 -20.81 -2.47 -14.10
C PRO A 218 -20.05 -1.16 -14.39
N ILE A 219 -18.93 -0.92 -13.70
CA ILE A 219 -18.07 0.25 -13.91
C ILE A 219 -17.41 0.22 -15.29
N SER A 220 -16.83 -0.90 -15.71
CA SER A 220 -16.16 -0.99 -17.02
C SER A 220 -17.16 -0.88 -18.18
N GLU A 221 -18.37 -1.41 -18.03
CA GLU A 221 -19.42 -1.28 -19.04
C GLU A 221 -19.92 0.17 -19.14
N TYR A 222 -20.17 0.82 -18.00
CA TYR A 222 -20.49 2.24 -17.96
C TYR A 222 -19.37 3.10 -18.61
N CYS A 223 -18.11 2.83 -18.30
CA CYS A 223 -16.98 3.51 -18.95
C CYS A 223 -17.02 3.32 -20.48
N MET A 224 -17.26 2.11 -20.95
CA MET A 224 -17.30 1.79 -22.38
C MET A 224 -18.43 2.52 -23.13
N GLU A 225 -19.54 2.80 -22.45
CA GLU A 225 -20.67 3.54 -23.01
C GLU A 225 -20.42 5.05 -22.98
N HIS A 226 -19.86 5.57 -21.89
CA HIS A 226 -19.81 7.01 -21.60
C HIS A 226 -18.44 7.68 -21.79
N TRP A 227 -17.38 6.95 -22.16
CA TRP A 227 -16.01 7.52 -22.26
C TRP A 227 -15.83 8.71 -23.20
N LYS A 228 -16.76 8.92 -24.14
CA LYS A 228 -16.73 10.05 -25.09
C LYS A 228 -17.34 11.32 -24.49
N GLU A 229 -18.09 11.23 -23.40
CA GLU A 229 -18.83 12.35 -22.80
C GLU A 229 -17.91 13.27 -22.00
N ASP A 230 -18.15 14.58 -22.07
CA ASP A 230 -17.38 15.60 -21.35
C ASP A 230 -17.68 15.58 -19.84
N SER A 231 -18.95 15.37 -19.46
CA SER A 231 -19.38 15.19 -18.07
C SER A 231 -18.71 13.97 -17.43
N PHE A 232 -18.65 12.84 -18.14
CA PHE A 232 -18.00 11.63 -17.62
C PHE A 232 -16.46 11.75 -17.58
N PHE A 233 -15.87 12.50 -18.51
CA PHE A 233 -14.45 12.86 -18.42
C PHE A 233 -14.17 13.65 -17.14
N GLY A 234 -14.93 14.72 -16.88
CA GLY A 234 -14.76 15.53 -15.68
C GLY A 234 -15.10 14.78 -14.39
N TYR A 235 -16.12 13.91 -14.41
CA TYR A 235 -16.42 13.01 -13.30
C TYR A 235 -15.22 12.16 -12.88
N GLN A 236 -14.48 11.61 -13.85
CA GLN A 236 -13.29 10.79 -13.55
C GLN A 236 -12.15 11.58 -12.90
N CYS A 237 -12.08 12.91 -13.06
CA CYS A 237 -11.13 13.76 -12.33
C CYS A 237 -11.44 13.83 -10.82
N LEU A 238 -12.68 13.52 -10.42
CA LEU A 238 -13.15 13.58 -9.03
C LEU A 238 -13.31 12.21 -8.40
N ASN A 239 -13.80 11.24 -9.18
CA ASN A 239 -14.28 9.96 -8.67
C ASN A 239 -13.76 8.78 -9.50
N GLY A 240 -12.77 9.02 -10.38
CA GLY A 240 -12.06 7.97 -11.09
C GLY A 240 -10.92 7.37 -10.25
N SER A 241 -9.97 6.70 -10.90
CA SER A 241 -8.86 6.02 -10.21
C SER A 241 -7.78 6.96 -9.67
N ASN A 242 -7.64 8.18 -10.19
CA ASN A 242 -6.64 9.16 -9.73
C ASN A 242 -7.25 10.53 -9.39
N PRO A 243 -8.13 10.59 -8.38
CA PRO A 243 -8.90 11.78 -8.04
C PRO A 243 -8.06 12.79 -7.23
N ARG A 244 -6.83 13.08 -7.62
CA ARG A 244 -5.88 13.95 -6.89
C ARG A 244 -5.29 15.09 -7.71
N MET A 245 -5.38 15.02 -9.03
CA MET A 245 -4.68 15.99 -9.90
C MET A 245 -5.42 17.33 -10.03
N ILE A 246 -6.74 17.34 -9.79
CA ILE A 246 -7.53 18.55 -9.95
C ILE A 246 -7.22 19.58 -8.87
N GLN A 247 -7.01 20.83 -9.30
CA GLN A 247 -6.80 21.98 -8.44
C GLN A 247 -7.61 23.18 -8.92
N ARG A 248 -8.03 24.04 -8.00
CA ARG A 248 -8.77 25.27 -8.32
C ARG A 248 -7.86 26.27 -9.02
N CYS A 249 -8.26 26.73 -10.20
CA CYS A 249 -7.52 27.72 -10.96
C CYS A 249 -7.91 29.13 -10.48
N LYS A 250 -7.00 29.81 -9.78
CA LYS A 250 -7.20 31.22 -9.38
C LYS A 250 -6.82 32.20 -10.49
N LYS A 251 -5.85 31.80 -11.32
CA LYS A 251 -5.30 32.55 -12.45
C LYS A 251 -4.80 31.53 -13.45
N LEU A 252 -5.06 31.76 -14.74
CA LEU A 252 -4.53 30.92 -15.80
C LEU A 252 -2.99 30.95 -15.78
N PRO A 253 -2.31 29.80 -15.95
CA PRO A 253 -0.87 29.74 -16.15
C PRO A 253 -0.46 30.55 -17.38
N GLY A 254 0.69 31.24 -17.30
CA GLY A 254 1.18 32.07 -18.42
C GLY A 254 1.50 31.27 -19.68
N ASN A 255 1.78 29.97 -19.53
CA ASN A 255 2.03 29.02 -20.61
C ASN A 255 0.75 28.34 -21.14
N PHE A 256 -0.44 28.76 -20.68
CA PHE A 256 -1.72 28.25 -21.14
C PHE A 256 -2.65 29.40 -21.55
N PRO A 257 -2.44 30.00 -22.75
CA PRO A 257 -3.07 31.25 -23.18
C PRO A 257 -4.54 31.07 -23.64
N VAL A 258 -5.38 30.51 -22.77
CA VAL A 258 -6.84 30.42 -23.00
C VAL A 258 -7.46 31.80 -22.82
N SER A 259 -8.22 32.28 -23.80
CA SER A 259 -9.00 33.52 -23.68
C SER A 259 -10.47 33.24 -23.33
N GLY A 260 -11.18 34.25 -22.81
CA GLY A 260 -12.62 34.16 -22.55
C GLY A 260 -13.42 33.77 -23.79
N ASP A 261 -13.11 34.38 -24.95
CA ASP A 261 -13.78 34.12 -26.23
C ASP A 261 -13.61 32.66 -26.69
N MET A 262 -12.50 32.01 -26.37
CA MET A 262 -12.26 30.62 -26.74
C MET A 262 -13.26 29.69 -26.06
N VAL A 263 -13.53 29.92 -24.78
CA VAL A 263 -14.31 29.02 -23.92
C VAL A 263 -15.73 29.50 -23.66
N GLN A 264 -16.12 30.70 -24.11
CA GLN A 264 -17.44 31.28 -23.85
C GLN A 264 -18.60 30.36 -24.22
N GLY A 265 -18.46 29.56 -25.30
CA GLY A 265 -19.46 28.59 -25.73
C GLY A 265 -19.66 27.40 -24.79
N SER A 266 -18.73 27.15 -23.86
CA SER A 266 -18.83 26.09 -22.85
C SER A 266 -19.29 26.61 -21.48
N LEU A 267 -19.35 27.93 -21.30
CA LEU A 267 -19.76 28.56 -20.04
C LEU A 267 -21.28 28.72 -19.97
N ALA A 268 -21.81 28.78 -18.75
CA ALA A 268 -23.23 29.06 -18.54
C ALA A 268 -23.62 30.44 -19.13
N PRO A 269 -24.89 30.65 -19.53
CA PRO A 269 -25.32 31.94 -20.06
C PRO A 269 -25.03 33.10 -19.08
N ARG A 270 -24.68 34.27 -19.63
CA ARG A 270 -24.46 35.54 -18.89
C ARG A 270 -23.26 35.58 -17.94
N THR A 271 -22.35 34.60 -18.01
CA THR A 271 -21.05 34.64 -17.31
C THR A 271 -19.87 34.85 -18.27
N THR A 272 -18.68 35.07 -17.72
CA THR A 272 -17.41 35.12 -18.46
C THR A 272 -16.35 34.30 -17.72
N LEU A 273 -15.27 33.95 -18.41
CA LEU A 273 -14.17 33.21 -17.80
C LEU A 273 -13.60 33.94 -16.57
N GLU A 274 -13.47 35.27 -16.62
CA GLU A 274 -12.98 36.07 -15.50
C GLU A 274 -13.93 36.05 -14.30
N LYS A 275 -15.24 36.06 -14.56
CA LYS A 275 -16.26 35.94 -13.50
C LYS A 275 -16.18 34.56 -12.85
N GLU A 276 -16.07 33.50 -13.63
CA GLU A 276 -15.99 32.12 -13.12
C GLU A 276 -14.67 31.83 -12.39
N LEU A 277 -13.54 32.38 -12.85
CA LEU A 277 -12.27 32.35 -12.12
C LEU A 277 -12.38 33.01 -10.74
N LYS A 278 -13.03 34.19 -10.66
CA LYS A 278 -13.26 34.91 -9.40
C LYS A 278 -14.25 34.17 -8.49
N ALA A 279 -15.30 33.57 -9.06
CA ALA A 279 -16.26 32.75 -8.34
C ALA A 279 -15.63 31.44 -7.80
N GLY A 280 -14.54 30.99 -8.42
CA GLY A 280 -13.82 29.78 -8.03
C GLY A 280 -14.35 28.51 -8.68
N ASN A 281 -15.05 28.65 -9.82
CA ASN A 281 -15.69 27.54 -10.56
C ASN A 281 -14.79 26.98 -11.68
N ILE A 282 -13.59 27.52 -11.86
CA ILE A 282 -12.61 27.07 -12.86
C ILE A 282 -11.53 26.26 -12.17
N TYR A 283 -11.21 25.11 -12.75
CA TYR A 283 -10.25 24.14 -12.26
C TYR A 283 -9.24 23.81 -13.35
N LEU A 284 -8.06 23.34 -12.92
CA LEU A 284 -6.98 22.94 -13.79
C LEU A 284 -6.51 21.56 -13.37
N VAL A 285 -6.26 20.71 -14.35
CA VAL A 285 -5.43 19.52 -14.22
C VAL A 285 -4.18 19.77 -15.04
N ASP A 286 -3.02 19.74 -14.39
CA ASP A 286 -1.72 20.07 -14.99
C ASP A 286 -0.76 18.89 -14.86
N TYR A 287 -0.30 18.38 -16.00
CA TYR A 287 0.63 17.27 -16.10
C TYR A 287 2.05 17.73 -16.46
N ALA A 288 2.45 18.95 -16.07
CA ALA A 288 3.82 19.45 -16.23
C ALA A 288 4.91 18.49 -15.74
N ILE A 289 4.61 17.64 -14.75
CA ILE A 289 5.54 16.61 -14.25
C ILE A 289 5.96 15.57 -15.31
N MET A 290 5.17 15.42 -16.38
CA MET A 290 5.46 14.55 -17.52
C MET A 290 6.37 15.22 -18.56
N ASP A 291 6.58 16.54 -18.47
CA ASP A 291 7.37 17.28 -19.46
C ASP A 291 8.84 16.86 -19.42
N GLY A 292 9.41 16.62 -20.59
CA GLY A 292 10.78 16.13 -20.75
C GLY A 292 11.04 14.69 -20.25
N VAL A 293 10.03 13.92 -19.85
CA VAL A 293 10.22 12.52 -19.44
C VAL A 293 10.56 11.64 -20.66
N PRO A 294 11.64 10.82 -20.62
CA PRO A 294 11.96 9.92 -21.72
C PRO A 294 10.84 8.92 -22.01
N THR A 295 10.60 8.68 -23.29
CA THR A 295 9.61 7.70 -23.74
C THR A 295 10.22 6.32 -23.92
N ASN A 296 9.36 5.32 -23.82
CA ASN A 296 9.72 3.93 -23.99
C ASN A 296 9.76 3.54 -25.48
N VAL A 297 10.42 2.43 -25.79
CA VAL A 297 10.34 1.74 -27.08
C VAL A 297 9.68 0.40 -26.84
N ILE A 298 8.49 0.21 -27.40
CA ILE A 298 7.71 -1.03 -27.27
C ILE A 298 7.78 -1.76 -28.60
N ARG A 299 8.41 -2.95 -28.61
CA ARG A 299 8.56 -3.79 -29.81
C ARG A 299 9.19 -3.05 -31.00
N GLY A 300 10.27 -2.31 -30.73
CA GLY A 300 10.98 -1.50 -31.73
C GLY A 300 10.24 -0.23 -32.18
N LYS A 301 9.05 0.07 -31.62
CA LYS A 301 8.29 1.27 -31.95
C LYS A 301 8.44 2.32 -30.85
N PRO A 302 8.97 3.52 -31.17
CA PRO A 302 8.97 4.64 -30.24
C PRO A 302 7.56 4.91 -29.73
N GLN A 303 7.43 5.10 -28.43
CA GLN A 303 6.21 5.54 -27.79
C GLN A 303 6.24 7.06 -27.60
N TYR A 304 5.07 7.62 -27.34
CA TYR A 304 4.88 9.06 -27.19
C TYR A 304 4.12 9.34 -25.91
N ILE A 305 4.42 10.48 -25.29
CA ILE A 305 3.74 11.00 -24.12
C ILE A 305 3.37 12.47 -24.37
N ALA A 306 2.44 12.98 -23.59
CA ALA A 306 2.09 14.39 -23.54
C ALA A 306 2.22 14.92 -22.11
N ALA A 307 2.36 16.24 -21.97
CA ALA A 307 2.35 16.95 -20.69
C ALA A 307 1.22 17.99 -20.68
N PRO A 308 -0.06 17.55 -20.71
CA PRO A 308 -1.17 18.44 -21.00
C PRO A 308 -1.54 19.37 -19.84
N LEU A 309 -2.12 20.51 -20.19
CA LEU A 309 -2.93 21.36 -19.33
C LEU A 309 -4.41 21.21 -19.74
N CYS A 310 -5.28 20.87 -18.79
CA CYS A 310 -6.72 20.72 -19.03
C CYS A 310 -7.49 21.67 -18.11
N LEU A 311 -8.17 22.66 -18.72
CA LEU A 311 -9.05 23.58 -18.02
C LEU A 311 -10.44 22.96 -17.90
N LEU A 312 -11.00 22.96 -16.69
CA LEU A 312 -12.33 22.46 -16.40
C LEU A 312 -13.21 23.54 -15.79
N TYR A 313 -14.51 23.45 -16.06
CA TYR A 313 -15.54 24.32 -15.51
C TYR A 313 -16.53 23.50 -14.70
N GLU A 314 -16.79 23.90 -13.46
CA GLU A 314 -17.89 23.40 -12.65
C GLU A 314 -19.20 24.04 -13.15
N HIS A 315 -19.74 23.49 -14.23
CA HIS A 315 -20.98 23.96 -14.83
C HIS A 315 -22.16 23.74 -13.87
N PRO A 316 -23.11 24.69 -13.76
CA PRO A 316 -24.27 24.55 -12.88
C PRO A 316 -25.09 23.29 -13.18
N ASP A 317 -25.38 23.03 -14.47
CA ASP A 317 -26.23 21.92 -14.91
C ASP A 317 -25.48 20.62 -15.29
N GLN A 318 -24.26 20.72 -15.83
CA GLN A 318 -23.54 19.56 -16.40
C GLN A 318 -22.51 18.96 -15.43
N GLY A 319 -22.33 19.57 -14.26
CA GLY A 319 -21.23 19.23 -13.35
C GLY A 319 -19.89 19.69 -13.90
N LEU A 320 -18.81 18.99 -13.53
CA LEU A 320 -17.47 19.35 -13.96
C LEU A 320 -17.24 18.88 -15.41
N ILE A 321 -16.90 19.80 -16.31
CA ILE A 321 -16.65 19.52 -17.73
C ILE A 321 -15.32 20.13 -18.22
N PRO A 322 -14.57 19.46 -19.10
CA PRO A 322 -13.41 20.03 -19.77
C PRO A 322 -13.82 21.11 -20.78
N ILE A 323 -13.13 22.26 -20.77
CA ILE A 323 -13.44 23.40 -21.64
C ILE A 323 -12.26 23.83 -22.54
N ALA A 324 -11.03 23.47 -22.18
CA ALA A 324 -9.85 23.68 -23.03
C ALA A 324 -8.74 22.67 -22.69
N ILE A 325 -7.99 22.21 -23.69
CA ILE A 325 -6.86 21.30 -23.53
C ILE A 325 -5.68 21.78 -24.38
N GLN A 326 -4.50 21.94 -23.78
CA GLN A 326 -3.22 22.11 -24.48
C GLN A 326 -2.36 20.88 -24.20
N LEU A 327 -1.81 20.21 -25.22
CA LEU A 327 -1.14 18.91 -25.05
C LEU A 327 0.34 18.99 -24.61
N GLY A 328 0.93 20.18 -24.63
CA GLY A 328 2.30 20.43 -24.19
C GLY A 328 2.39 21.68 -23.31
N GLN A 329 3.50 21.80 -22.58
CA GLN A 329 3.70 22.91 -21.64
C GLN A 329 4.13 24.21 -22.33
N THR A 330 4.65 24.15 -23.56
CA THR A 330 5.07 25.34 -24.32
C THR A 330 4.01 25.68 -25.37
N PRO A 331 3.36 26.85 -25.30
CA PRO A 331 2.36 27.24 -26.30
C PRO A 331 3.03 27.53 -27.64
N GLY A 332 2.38 27.15 -28.73
CA GLY A 332 2.89 27.38 -30.08
C GLY A 332 1.97 26.80 -31.15
N LEU A 333 2.32 27.00 -32.42
CA LEU A 333 1.51 26.49 -33.55
C LEU A 333 1.40 24.96 -33.53
N ASP A 334 2.45 24.27 -33.10
CA ASP A 334 2.49 22.80 -32.98
C ASP A 334 1.85 22.28 -31.69
N THR A 335 1.46 23.18 -30.77
CA THR A 335 0.79 22.83 -29.50
C THR A 335 -0.50 23.65 -29.37
N PRO A 336 -1.50 23.40 -30.24
CA PRO A 336 -2.73 24.18 -30.23
C PRO A 336 -3.56 23.90 -28.96
N ILE A 337 -4.46 24.84 -28.66
CA ILE A 337 -5.48 24.66 -27.63
C ILE A 337 -6.72 24.06 -28.29
N PHE A 338 -7.03 22.82 -27.91
CA PHE A 338 -8.24 22.11 -28.30
C PHE A 338 -9.42 22.56 -27.43
N LEU A 339 -10.58 22.66 -28.05
CA LEU A 339 -11.84 23.12 -27.46
C LEU A 339 -12.97 22.14 -27.82
N PRO A 340 -14.04 22.03 -27.01
CA PRO A 340 -15.20 21.18 -27.31
C PRO A 340 -15.84 21.44 -28.69
N LYS A 341 -15.74 22.68 -29.19
CA LYS A 341 -16.25 23.10 -30.50
C LYS A 341 -15.38 22.69 -31.70
N ASN A 342 -14.17 22.17 -31.47
CA ASN A 342 -13.34 21.65 -32.56
C ASN A 342 -13.97 20.40 -33.18
N PRO A 343 -13.48 19.92 -34.34
CA PRO A 343 -13.99 18.69 -34.94
C PRO A 343 -14.05 17.55 -33.91
N PRO A 344 -15.14 16.75 -33.86
CA PRO A 344 -15.38 15.80 -32.76
C PRO A 344 -14.22 14.85 -32.46
N LEU A 345 -13.52 14.37 -33.49
CA LEU A 345 -12.36 13.48 -33.33
C LEU A 345 -11.12 14.20 -32.79
N ALA A 346 -10.93 15.49 -33.09
CA ALA A 346 -9.82 16.27 -32.56
C ALA A 346 -10.01 16.52 -31.05
N TRP A 347 -11.22 16.90 -30.63
CA TRP A 347 -11.54 17.05 -29.21
C TRP A 347 -11.44 15.73 -28.46
N LEU A 348 -11.97 14.65 -29.03
CA LEU A 348 -11.87 13.32 -28.45
C LEU A 348 -10.41 12.88 -28.29
N LEU A 349 -9.56 13.09 -29.31
CA LEU A 349 -8.14 12.76 -29.24
C LEU A 349 -7.40 13.56 -28.17
N ALA A 350 -7.70 14.86 -28.03
CA ALA A 350 -7.13 15.69 -26.97
C ALA A 350 -7.48 15.13 -25.57
N LYS A 351 -8.74 14.74 -25.35
CA LYS A 351 -9.16 14.08 -24.09
C LYS A 351 -8.46 12.73 -23.87
N ILE A 352 -8.28 11.92 -24.91
CA ILE A 352 -7.56 10.64 -24.82
C ILE A 352 -6.12 10.88 -24.36
N TRP A 353 -5.43 11.90 -24.88
CA TRP A 353 -4.08 12.25 -24.44
C TRP A 353 -4.02 12.71 -22.97
N VAL A 354 -5.03 13.43 -22.49
CA VAL A 354 -5.14 13.75 -21.06
C VAL A 354 -5.33 12.48 -20.22
N ARG A 355 -6.21 11.56 -20.64
CA ARG A 355 -6.38 10.26 -19.95
C ARG A 355 -5.14 9.38 -20.02
N HIS A 356 -4.34 9.49 -21.08
CA HIS A 356 -3.05 8.81 -21.19
C HIS A 356 -2.04 9.34 -20.18
N SER A 357 -1.85 10.66 -20.09
CA SER A 357 -0.98 11.28 -19.07
C SER A 357 -1.46 10.99 -17.65
N GLU A 358 -2.78 11.00 -17.43
CA GLU A 358 -3.39 10.58 -16.16
C GLU A 358 -3.01 9.15 -15.80
N PHE A 359 -3.07 8.21 -16.74
CA PHE A 359 -2.69 6.82 -16.49
C PHE A 359 -1.22 6.70 -16.06
N GLN A 360 -0.31 7.45 -16.71
CA GLN A 360 1.12 7.45 -16.34
C GLN A 360 1.31 7.94 -14.90
N VAL A 361 0.74 9.10 -14.57
CA VAL A 361 0.83 9.71 -13.23
C VAL A 361 0.13 8.85 -12.19
N PHE A 362 -1.03 8.29 -12.50
CA PHE A 362 -1.76 7.41 -11.59
C PHE A 362 -0.91 6.21 -11.17
N GLN A 363 -0.44 5.44 -12.16
CA GLN A 363 0.23 4.18 -11.89
C GLN A 363 1.58 4.38 -11.20
N LEU A 364 2.36 5.37 -11.63
CA LEU A 364 3.74 5.55 -11.16
C LEU A 364 3.84 6.43 -9.92
N LEU A 365 3.07 7.49 -9.86
CA LEU A 365 3.19 8.47 -8.78
C LEU A 365 2.14 8.17 -7.74
N SER A 366 0.88 8.14 -8.16
CA SER A 366 -0.20 8.10 -7.19
C SER A 366 -0.34 6.77 -6.47
N HIS A 367 -0.13 5.70 -7.22
CA HIS A 367 -0.17 4.31 -6.76
C HIS A 367 1.22 3.89 -6.30
N LEU A 368 2.18 3.65 -7.19
CA LEU A 368 3.48 3.10 -6.81
C LEU A 368 4.24 3.97 -5.79
N LEU A 369 4.60 5.22 -6.12
CA LEU A 369 5.45 6.00 -5.23
C LEU A 369 4.74 6.37 -3.92
N ARG A 370 3.56 7.00 -4.01
CA ARG A 370 2.89 7.61 -2.86
C ARG A 370 2.14 6.64 -1.96
N THR A 371 1.90 5.40 -2.39
CA THR A 371 1.40 4.34 -1.49
C THR A 371 2.49 3.29 -1.27
N HIS A 372 2.85 2.50 -2.27
CA HIS A 372 3.76 1.36 -2.07
C HIS A 372 5.12 1.76 -1.50
N LEU A 373 5.86 2.65 -2.17
CA LEU A 373 7.23 2.97 -1.77
C LEU A 373 7.28 3.77 -0.47
N VAL A 374 6.35 4.71 -0.26
CA VAL A 374 6.23 5.46 1.00
C VAL A 374 5.83 4.54 2.17
N VAL A 375 4.88 3.62 1.99
CA VAL A 375 4.46 2.68 3.06
C VAL A 375 5.57 1.69 3.39
N GLU A 376 6.37 1.28 2.42
CA GLU A 376 7.57 0.47 2.68
C GLU A 376 8.59 1.21 3.56
N VAL A 377 8.74 2.53 3.43
CA VAL A 377 9.59 3.30 4.34
C VAL A 377 9.10 3.19 5.78
N PHE A 378 7.78 3.31 6.01
CA PHE A 378 7.19 3.12 7.33
C PHE A 378 7.35 1.68 7.82
N CYS A 379 7.23 0.69 6.93
CA CYS A 379 7.38 -0.72 7.25
C CYS A 379 8.80 -1.04 7.76
N VAL A 380 9.82 -0.73 6.96
CA VAL A 380 11.22 -1.01 7.33
C VAL A 380 11.62 -0.22 8.57
N SER A 381 11.19 1.04 8.72
CA SER A 381 11.45 1.82 9.94
C SER A 381 10.82 1.20 11.18
N THR A 382 9.57 0.76 11.09
CA THR A 382 8.82 0.13 12.19
C THR A 382 9.51 -1.16 12.63
N LEU A 383 9.83 -2.04 11.68
CA LEU A 383 10.51 -3.31 11.97
C LEU A 383 11.90 -3.07 12.59
N ARG A 384 12.66 -2.08 12.13
CA ARG A 384 14.02 -1.82 12.62
C ARG A 384 14.10 -1.12 13.97
N GLN A 385 13.10 -0.32 14.33
CA GLN A 385 13.23 0.64 15.44
C GLN A 385 12.25 0.41 16.58
N LEU A 386 11.18 -0.37 16.35
CA LEU A 386 10.16 -0.62 17.35
C LEU A 386 10.13 -2.11 17.70
N PRO A 387 10.43 -2.50 18.95
CA PRO A 387 10.32 -3.89 19.40
C PRO A 387 8.85 -4.31 19.46
N ALA A 388 8.58 -5.62 19.42
CA ALA A 388 7.22 -6.17 19.35
C ALA A 388 6.30 -5.70 20.49
N VAL A 389 6.88 -5.43 21.66
CA VAL A 389 6.16 -4.96 22.84
C VAL A 389 5.73 -3.49 22.75
N HIS A 390 6.31 -2.70 21.84
CA HIS A 390 6.04 -1.26 21.77
C HIS A 390 4.61 -0.97 21.27
N PRO A 391 3.87 -0.02 21.88
CA PRO A 391 2.49 0.29 21.49
C PRO A 391 2.36 0.67 20.01
N VAL A 392 3.28 1.49 19.50
CA VAL A 392 3.29 1.88 18.07
C VAL A 392 3.57 0.70 17.15
N TYR A 393 4.38 -0.29 17.57
CA TYR A 393 4.59 -1.49 16.76
C TYR A 393 3.29 -2.29 16.67
N LYS A 394 2.66 -2.57 17.81
CA LYS A 394 1.40 -3.35 17.88
C LYS A 394 0.30 -2.69 17.02
N LEU A 395 0.25 -1.36 17.03
CA LEU A 395 -0.69 -0.59 16.23
C LEU A 395 -0.39 -0.66 14.72
N LEU A 396 0.87 -0.50 14.31
CA LEU A 396 1.22 -0.40 12.89
C LEU A 396 1.39 -1.76 12.21
N ALA A 397 1.80 -2.81 12.92
CA ALA A 397 2.14 -4.11 12.33
C ALA A 397 1.04 -4.69 11.43
N PRO A 398 -0.27 -4.65 11.78
CA PRO A 398 -1.34 -5.11 10.90
C PRO A 398 -1.43 -4.32 9.59
N HIS A 399 -1.23 -3.00 9.64
CA HIS A 399 -1.32 -2.10 8.47
C HIS A 399 -0.11 -2.22 7.52
N LEU A 400 0.96 -2.88 7.96
CA LEU A 400 2.20 -3.05 7.21
C LEU A 400 2.36 -4.45 6.63
N ARG A 401 1.44 -5.37 6.96
CA ARG A 401 1.46 -6.76 6.52
C ARG A 401 1.61 -6.82 5.00
N TYR A 402 2.49 -7.72 4.54
CA TYR A 402 2.71 -8.01 3.11
C TYR A 402 3.34 -6.88 2.26
N THR A 403 3.57 -5.69 2.81
CA THR A 403 4.13 -4.54 2.05
C THR A 403 5.51 -4.86 1.48
N LEU A 404 6.38 -5.52 2.24
CA LEU A 404 7.74 -5.84 1.77
C LEU A 404 7.73 -6.83 0.61
N GLU A 405 6.96 -7.92 0.71
CA GLU A 405 6.88 -8.91 -0.38
C GLU A 405 6.27 -8.32 -1.65
N ILE A 406 5.13 -7.60 -1.56
CA ILE A 406 4.50 -7.05 -2.76
C ILE A 406 5.41 -6.03 -3.46
N ASN A 407 6.17 -5.24 -2.70
CA ASN A 407 7.10 -4.28 -3.29
C ASN A 407 8.34 -4.95 -3.89
N CYS A 408 8.86 -6.02 -3.28
CA CYS A 408 9.90 -6.85 -3.90
C CYS A 408 9.43 -7.44 -5.23
N ARG A 409 8.24 -8.05 -5.27
CA ARG A 409 7.63 -8.56 -6.51
C ARG A 409 7.38 -7.45 -7.53
N GLY A 410 6.96 -6.27 -7.08
CA GLY A 410 6.82 -5.09 -7.94
C GLY A 410 8.13 -4.71 -8.61
N ARG A 411 9.24 -4.65 -7.85
CA ARG A 411 10.58 -4.38 -8.40
C ARG A 411 11.03 -5.44 -9.40
N THR A 412 10.82 -6.72 -9.13
CA THR A 412 11.32 -7.82 -9.99
C THR A 412 10.45 -8.08 -11.21
N GLN A 413 9.12 -7.97 -11.09
CA GLN A 413 8.16 -8.36 -12.14
C GLN A 413 7.57 -7.18 -12.91
N LEU A 414 7.39 -6.02 -12.27
CA LEU A 414 6.76 -4.84 -12.89
C LEU A 414 7.79 -3.84 -13.39
N LEU A 415 8.73 -3.46 -12.53
CA LEU A 415 9.62 -2.30 -12.73
C LEU A 415 11.00 -2.67 -13.30
N SER A 416 11.33 -3.96 -13.37
CA SER A 416 12.61 -4.44 -13.89
C SER A 416 12.78 -4.14 -15.37
N ALA A 417 14.02 -4.29 -15.86
CA ALA A 417 14.36 -4.04 -17.27
C ALA A 417 13.52 -4.88 -18.24
N ASP A 418 13.07 -6.07 -17.83
CA ASP A 418 12.21 -6.95 -18.62
C ASP A 418 10.77 -7.01 -18.09
N GLY A 419 10.41 -6.15 -17.13
CA GLY A 419 9.14 -6.13 -16.44
C GLY A 419 7.97 -5.60 -17.26
N ILE A 420 6.76 -5.70 -16.71
CA ILE A 420 5.52 -5.31 -17.40
C ILE A 420 5.55 -3.84 -17.85
N PHE A 421 6.05 -2.90 -17.03
CA PHE A 421 6.09 -1.49 -17.43
C PHE A 421 6.93 -1.27 -18.69
N LYS A 422 8.08 -1.92 -18.81
CA LYS A 422 8.91 -1.84 -20.03
C LYS A 422 8.18 -2.37 -21.26
N ARG A 423 7.30 -3.36 -21.10
CA ARG A 423 6.62 -4.01 -22.22
C ARG A 423 5.39 -3.26 -22.73
N VAL A 424 4.67 -2.53 -21.86
CA VAL A 424 3.35 -1.98 -22.23
C VAL A 424 3.11 -0.52 -21.86
N VAL A 425 3.99 0.13 -21.09
CA VAL A 425 3.77 1.51 -20.62
C VAL A 425 4.67 2.49 -21.37
N SER A 426 4.10 3.63 -21.79
CA SER A 426 4.80 4.64 -22.60
C SER A 426 5.98 5.31 -21.90
N THR A 427 5.99 5.35 -20.57
CA THR A 427 7.15 5.79 -19.75
C THR A 427 7.95 4.63 -19.18
N GLY A 428 7.68 3.38 -19.57
CA GLY A 428 8.42 2.21 -19.09
C GLY A 428 9.93 2.30 -19.38
N GLY A 429 10.74 1.67 -18.54
CA GLY A 429 12.20 1.82 -18.58
C GLY A 429 12.67 3.08 -17.84
N GLU A 430 13.53 3.88 -18.45
CA GLU A 430 14.14 5.05 -17.79
C GLU A 430 13.13 6.13 -17.39
N GLY A 431 12.10 6.36 -18.22
CA GLY A 431 11.06 7.37 -17.96
C GLY A 431 10.34 7.16 -16.62
N LEU A 432 10.20 5.90 -16.20
CA LEU A 432 9.56 5.52 -14.94
C LEU A 432 10.32 6.07 -13.74
N LEU A 433 11.64 5.86 -13.72
CA LEU A 433 12.49 6.31 -12.63
C LEU A 433 12.58 7.84 -12.62
N ILE A 434 12.73 8.47 -13.78
CA ILE A 434 12.78 9.94 -13.88
C ILE A 434 11.47 10.56 -13.38
N LEU A 435 10.32 10.02 -13.78
CA LEU A 435 9.03 10.52 -13.32
C LEU A 435 8.89 10.37 -11.79
N ALA A 436 9.24 9.21 -11.24
CA ALA A 436 9.23 8.99 -9.79
C ALA A 436 10.20 9.93 -9.04
N GLN A 437 11.39 10.19 -9.59
CA GLN A 437 12.36 11.13 -9.04
C GLN A 437 11.84 12.57 -9.04
N ASN A 438 11.14 12.98 -10.10
CA ASN A 438 10.54 14.30 -10.18
C ASN A 438 9.47 14.49 -9.10
N GLU A 439 8.61 13.50 -8.90
CA GLU A 439 7.59 13.54 -7.85
C GLU A 439 8.22 13.52 -6.46
N TYR A 440 9.26 12.73 -6.24
CA TYR A 440 9.91 12.61 -4.94
C TYR A 440 10.54 13.94 -4.47
N LYS A 441 10.98 14.81 -5.39
CA LYS A 441 11.48 16.16 -5.08
C LYS A 441 10.42 17.07 -4.46
N VAL A 442 9.14 16.85 -4.82
CA VAL A 442 8.01 17.71 -4.39
C VAL A 442 7.10 17.02 -3.38
N LEU A 443 7.29 15.73 -3.12
CA LEU A 443 6.56 14.97 -2.11
C LEU A 443 6.87 15.54 -0.72
N THR A 444 5.81 15.92 -0.01
CA THR A 444 5.91 16.37 1.38
C THR A 444 5.00 15.54 2.27
N TYR A 445 5.33 15.46 3.56
CA TYR A 445 4.43 14.81 4.53
C TYR A 445 3.04 15.46 4.57
N ARG A 446 2.97 16.79 4.37
CA ARG A 446 1.71 17.53 4.28
C ARG A 446 0.83 17.05 3.12
N SER A 447 1.44 16.77 1.97
CA SER A 447 0.74 16.24 0.80
C SER A 447 0.28 14.78 0.92
N LEU A 448 0.57 14.12 2.05
CA LEU A 448 0.00 12.80 2.40
C LEU A 448 -1.21 12.94 3.34
N GLN A 449 -1.50 14.15 3.84
CA GLN A 449 -2.61 14.41 4.75
C GLN A 449 -3.83 14.91 3.95
N PRO A 450 -4.95 14.16 3.91
CA PRO A 450 -6.10 14.49 3.07
C PRO A 450 -6.62 15.92 3.26
N TYR A 451 -6.83 16.35 4.51
CA TYR A 451 -7.30 17.71 4.81
C TYR A 451 -6.39 18.80 4.23
N GLN A 452 -5.08 18.64 4.39
CA GLN A 452 -4.10 19.62 3.89
C GLN A 452 -4.00 19.59 2.37
N ASP A 453 -4.04 18.41 1.77
CA ASP A 453 -4.04 18.23 0.31
C ASP A 453 -5.25 18.92 -0.35
N PHE A 454 -6.48 18.63 0.09
CA PHE A 454 -7.67 19.26 -0.47
C PHE A 454 -7.68 20.78 -0.28
N GLN A 455 -7.19 21.27 0.87
CA GLN A 455 -7.05 22.69 1.14
C GLN A 455 -6.03 23.35 0.20
N GLN A 456 -4.87 22.74 0.02
CA GLN A 456 -3.80 23.24 -0.84
C GLN A 456 -4.26 23.29 -2.31
N ARG A 457 -4.95 22.26 -2.79
CA ARG A 457 -5.52 22.22 -4.14
C ARG A 457 -6.74 23.14 -4.31
N GLY A 458 -7.29 23.69 -3.22
CA GLY A 458 -8.50 24.51 -3.26
C GLY A 458 -9.76 23.74 -3.65
N ALA A 459 -9.78 22.43 -3.44
CA ALA A 459 -10.84 21.51 -3.87
C ALA A 459 -11.82 21.14 -2.72
N THR A 460 -11.82 21.91 -1.64
CA THR A 460 -12.66 21.65 -0.45
C THR A 460 -14.15 21.90 -0.67
N LYS A 461 -14.53 22.71 -1.67
CA LYS A 461 -15.93 23.09 -1.94
C LYS A 461 -16.52 22.51 -3.24
N LEU A 462 -15.71 21.78 -4.02
CA LEU A 462 -16.14 21.24 -5.31
C LEU A 462 -17.27 20.22 -5.09
N ARG A 463 -18.36 20.33 -5.87
CA ARG A 463 -19.54 19.46 -5.72
C ARG A 463 -19.24 18.03 -6.24
N ASN A 464 -19.99 17.05 -5.72
CA ASN A 464 -19.94 15.64 -6.13
C ASN A 464 -18.53 15.03 -6.13
N TYR A 465 -17.71 15.42 -5.14
CA TYR A 465 -16.35 14.93 -4.98
C TYR A 465 -16.31 13.85 -3.91
N PHE A 466 -16.84 12.67 -4.22
CA PHE A 466 -17.04 11.58 -3.28
C PHE A 466 -15.73 11.04 -2.69
N TYR A 467 -14.65 11.03 -3.48
CA TYR A 467 -13.32 10.68 -2.97
C TYR A 467 -12.91 11.57 -1.79
N ARG A 468 -13.19 12.88 -1.86
CA ARG A 468 -12.92 13.81 -0.74
C ARG A 468 -13.75 13.42 0.48
N GLU A 469 -15.05 13.28 0.30
CA GLU A 469 -15.97 13.00 1.41
C GLU A 469 -15.57 11.72 2.15
N TYR A 470 -15.42 10.61 1.42
CA TYR A 470 -15.09 9.33 2.04
C TYR A 470 -13.66 9.27 2.57
N SER A 471 -12.68 9.91 1.92
CA SER A 471 -11.31 9.95 2.45
C SER A 471 -11.21 10.75 3.74
N LEU A 472 -11.94 11.85 3.88
CA LEU A 472 -11.98 12.64 5.11
C LEU A 472 -12.71 11.89 6.23
N MET A 473 -13.82 11.19 5.92
CA MET A 473 -14.50 10.32 6.88
C MET A 473 -13.58 9.21 7.41
N LEU A 474 -12.88 8.52 6.52
CA LEU A 474 -11.92 7.48 6.90
C LEU A 474 -10.75 8.07 7.69
N TRP A 475 -10.24 9.23 7.28
CA TRP A 475 -9.18 9.93 8.01
C TRP A 475 -9.60 10.26 9.44
N ASP A 476 -10.81 10.77 9.66
CA ASP A 476 -11.30 11.10 11.00
C ASP A 476 -11.52 9.86 11.85
N ALA A 477 -12.07 8.78 11.27
CA ALA A 477 -12.23 7.50 11.94
C ALA A 477 -10.89 6.94 12.39
N ILE A 478 -9.91 6.86 11.48
CA ILE A 478 -8.53 6.47 11.74
C ILE A 478 -7.97 7.37 12.84
N HIS A 479 -7.95 8.69 12.65
CA HIS A 479 -7.36 9.62 13.61
C HIS A 479 -7.98 9.57 15.01
N SER A 480 -9.28 9.26 15.13
CA SER A 480 -9.95 9.07 16.42
C SER A 480 -9.36 7.89 17.20
N VAL A 481 -9.07 6.78 16.52
CA VAL A 481 -8.39 5.61 17.09
C VAL A 481 -7.00 5.98 17.59
N TYR A 482 -6.21 6.66 16.76
CA TYR A 482 -4.84 7.06 17.15
C TYR A 482 -4.83 8.05 18.31
N LYS A 483 -5.84 8.93 18.43
CA LYS A 483 -5.98 9.83 19.59
C LYS A 483 -6.25 9.07 20.89
N VAL A 484 -7.04 8.00 20.86
CA VAL A 484 -7.27 7.15 22.05
C VAL A 484 -5.96 6.46 22.45
N VAL A 485 -5.22 5.91 21.49
CA VAL A 485 -3.92 5.26 21.75
C VAL A 485 -2.85 6.27 22.22
N GLY A 486 -2.84 7.48 21.66
CA GLY A 486 -1.92 8.56 22.05
C GLY A 486 -2.30 9.31 23.32
N GLY A 487 -3.58 9.31 23.70
CA GLY A 487 -4.12 9.97 24.89
C GLY A 487 -4.11 9.08 26.14
N LYS A 488 -4.17 7.75 25.98
CA LYS A 488 -3.95 6.76 27.06
C LYS A 488 -2.46 6.58 27.40
N GLN A 489 -1.70 7.68 27.45
CA GLN A 489 -0.30 7.68 27.86
C GLN A 489 -0.07 7.32 29.34
N GLY A 490 -1.09 6.82 30.06
CA GLY A 490 -1.01 6.40 31.47
C GLY A 490 -1.93 5.24 31.90
N GLU A 491 -2.55 4.49 30.97
CA GLU A 491 -3.34 3.28 31.31
C GLU A 491 -2.87 2.08 30.48
N ASP A 492 -2.92 0.88 31.07
CA ASP A 492 -2.52 -0.40 30.45
C ASP A 492 -3.28 -0.64 29.13
N MET A 493 -2.58 -0.49 28.00
CA MET A 493 -3.12 -0.85 26.70
C MET A 493 -2.90 -2.33 26.42
N VAL A 494 -3.96 -3.12 26.59
CA VAL A 494 -4.02 -4.52 26.14
C VAL A 494 -4.50 -4.56 24.68
N PHE A 495 -3.63 -4.97 23.77
CA PHE A 495 -3.95 -5.07 22.34
C PHE A 495 -4.79 -6.33 22.07
N ARG A 496 -6.01 -6.18 21.56
CA ARG A 496 -6.84 -7.29 21.06
C ARG A 496 -6.86 -7.27 19.52
N PRO A 497 -6.24 -8.24 18.83
CA PRO A 497 -6.12 -8.24 17.37
C PRO A 497 -7.45 -8.43 16.62
N GLU A 498 -8.50 -8.90 17.28
CA GLU A 498 -9.83 -9.16 16.69
C GLU A 498 -10.59 -7.89 16.26
N ILE A 499 -10.10 -6.70 16.62
CA ILE A 499 -10.81 -5.42 16.41
C ILE A 499 -10.23 -4.60 15.23
N TRP A 500 -9.10 -5.01 14.64
CA TRP A 500 -8.27 -4.12 13.80
C TRP A 500 -8.01 -4.63 12.38
N ILE A 501 -8.92 -5.42 11.81
CA ILE A 501 -8.89 -5.76 10.39
C ILE A 501 -9.91 -4.87 9.68
N CYS A 502 -9.43 -3.81 9.01
CA CYS A 502 -10.14 -3.14 7.93
C CYS A 502 -9.34 -3.31 6.64
#